data_AF-A0A7S3RMV5-F1
#
_entry.id   AF-A0A7S3RMV5-F1
#
_cell.length_a   1.000
_cell.length_b   1.000
_cell.length_c   1.000
_cell.angle_alpha   90.00
_cell.angle_beta   90.00
_cell.angle_gamma   90.00
#
_symmetry.space_group_name_H-M   'P 1'
#
loop_
_entity.id
_entity.type
_entity.pdbx_description
1 polymer ?
#
loop_
_entity_poly.entity_id
_entity_poly.type
_entity_poly.pdbx_seq_one_letter_code
_entity_poly.pdbx_strand_id
1 'polypeptide(L)'
;VKIGTDVAASEFYKDGVYDLDFKNPDSAKDKWLTGEQMSDYYLEWFKKYPFVSIEDPFDQDDWAAYSGFTAKCGKDMQVVGDDLLVTNTKRIEKAMDVKACNALLLKVNQIGSITESIDAA
;
A
#
# COMPACT_ATOMS: atom_id res chain seq x y z
N VAL A 1 8.78 -2.26 21.38
CA VAL A 1 8.15 -1.23 20.53
C VAL A 1 8.66 -1.41 19.10
N LYS A 2 7.77 -1.35 18.11
CA LYS A 2 8.03 -1.49 16.66
C LYS A 2 7.32 -0.34 15.92
N ILE A 3 7.57 -0.18 14.63
CA ILE A 3 6.99 0.91 13.81
C ILE A 3 6.04 0.32 12.77
N GLY A 4 4.88 0.95 12.60
CA GLY A 4 4.03 0.81 11.43
C GLY A 4 3.85 2.19 10.77
N THR A 5 3.56 2.23 9.49
CA THR A 5 3.27 3.49 8.77
C THR A 5 2.13 3.27 7.80
N ASP A 6 1.30 4.30 7.67
CA ASP A 6 0.42 4.50 6.53
C ASP A 6 1.07 5.53 5.62
N VAL A 7 1.26 5.17 4.35
CA VAL A 7 1.90 6.02 3.37
C VAL A 7 0.87 6.82 2.56
N ALA A 8 -0.35 6.30 2.39
CA ALA A 8 -1.40 6.88 1.54
C ALA A 8 -0.86 7.30 0.15
N ALA A 9 -0.15 6.38 -0.53
CA ALA A 9 0.64 6.73 -1.72
C ALA A 9 -0.17 7.24 -2.92
N SER A 10 -1.48 6.94 -2.97
CA SER A 10 -2.41 7.48 -3.95
C SER A 10 -2.39 9.03 -3.98
N GLU A 11 -2.17 9.67 -2.83
CA GLU A 11 -2.19 11.15 -2.71
C GLU A 11 -1.04 11.86 -3.43
N PHE A 12 0.03 11.13 -3.72
CA PHE A 12 1.20 11.66 -4.42
C PHE A 12 1.60 10.83 -5.65
N TYR A 13 0.70 9.98 -6.12
CA TYR A 13 0.82 9.28 -7.40
C TYR A 13 0.38 10.19 -8.55
N LYS A 14 1.25 10.40 -9.53
CA LYS A 14 1.03 11.26 -10.69
C LYS A 14 1.73 10.68 -11.91
N ASP A 15 1.05 10.66 -13.05
CA ASP A 15 1.62 10.26 -14.35
C ASP A 15 2.30 8.85 -14.33
N GLY A 16 1.82 7.92 -13.51
CA GLY A 16 2.40 6.56 -13.42
C GLY A 16 3.58 6.41 -12.45
N VAL A 17 3.92 7.47 -11.71
CA VAL A 17 5.06 7.52 -10.78
C VAL A 17 4.68 8.28 -9.50
N TYR A 18 5.57 8.28 -8.52
CA TYR A 18 5.33 8.77 -7.15
C TYR A 18 6.20 9.99 -6.84
N ASP A 19 5.55 11.09 -6.46
CA ASP A 19 6.16 12.39 -6.15
C ASP A 19 6.36 12.56 -4.64
N LEU A 20 7.50 12.13 -4.11
CA LEU A 20 7.78 12.25 -2.66
C LEU A 20 7.92 13.71 -2.17
N ASP A 21 7.96 14.69 -3.08
CA ASP A 21 8.02 16.12 -2.77
C ASP A 21 6.73 16.84 -3.20
N PHE A 22 5.59 16.14 -3.30
CA PHE A 22 4.34 16.69 -3.88
C PHE A 22 3.77 17.95 -3.23
N LYS A 23 4.19 18.27 -2.00
CA LYS A 23 3.80 19.50 -1.28
C LYS A 23 4.63 20.71 -1.70
N ASN A 24 5.75 20.50 -2.39
CA ASN A 24 6.55 21.53 -3.02
C ASN A 24 5.97 21.85 -4.40
N PRO A 25 5.50 23.09 -4.66
CA PRO A 25 5.02 23.49 -5.99
C PRO A 25 6.06 23.34 -7.10
N ASP A 26 7.35 23.36 -6.73
CA ASP A 26 8.50 23.23 -7.64
C ASP A 26 9.09 21.80 -7.65
N SER A 27 8.29 20.78 -7.32
CA SER A 27 8.74 19.38 -7.34
C SER A 27 9.30 19.00 -8.72
N ALA A 28 10.49 18.40 -8.70
CA ALA A 28 11.24 18.08 -9.90
C ALA A 28 10.87 16.66 -10.41
N LYS A 29 10.26 16.59 -11.59
CA LYS A 29 9.76 15.31 -12.16
C LYS A 29 10.83 14.24 -12.34
N ASP A 30 12.09 14.61 -12.54
CA ASP A 30 13.22 13.68 -12.66
C ASP A 30 13.55 12.94 -11.35
N LYS A 31 13.02 13.42 -10.21
CA LYS A 31 13.15 12.78 -8.89
C LYS A 31 11.96 11.89 -8.54
N TRP A 32 10.91 11.88 -9.36
CA TRP A 32 9.74 11.03 -9.12
C TRP A 32 10.12 9.57 -9.32
N LEU A 33 9.52 8.71 -8.51
CA LEU A 33 9.91 7.32 -8.40
C LEU A 33 8.88 6.43 -9.09
N THR A 34 9.33 5.46 -9.87
CA THR A 34 8.48 4.34 -10.30
C THR A 34 8.07 3.48 -9.09
N GLY A 35 7.05 2.63 -9.25
CA GLY A 35 6.67 1.67 -8.20
C GLY A 35 7.84 0.76 -7.76
N GLU A 36 8.74 0.40 -8.67
CA GLU A 36 9.95 -0.36 -8.33
C GLU A 36 10.93 0.46 -7.48
N GLN A 37 11.19 1.71 -7.85
CA GLN A 37 12.07 2.58 -7.07
C GLN A 37 11.48 2.92 -5.69
N MET A 38 10.17 3.11 -5.60
CA MET A 38 9.44 3.25 -4.34
C MET A 38 9.56 2.00 -3.46
N SER A 39 9.41 0.82 -4.07
CA SER A 39 9.61 -0.46 -3.39
C SER A 39 11.00 -0.55 -2.75
N ASP A 40 12.05 -0.24 -3.52
CA ASP A 40 13.42 -0.28 -3.02
C ASP A 40 13.67 0.79 -1.94
N TYR A 41 13.06 1.97 -2.07
CA TYR A 41 13.10 3.03 -1.07
C TYR A 41 12.55 2.59 0.29
N TYR A 42 11.40 1.88 0.31
CA TYR A 42 10.86 1.31 1.55
C TYR A 42 11.72 0.19 2.13
N LEU A 43 12.28 -0.68 1.27
CA LEU A 43 13.15 -1.77 1.73
C LEU A 43 14.40 -1.25 2.45
N GLU A 44 14.95 -0.10 2.05
CA GLU A 44 16.03 0.56 2.77
C GLU A 44 15.59 1.04 4.16
N TRP A 45 14.35 1.50 4.33
CA TRP A 45 13.82 1.85 5.65
C TRP A 45 13.73 0.63 6.56
N PHE A 46 13.29 -0.50 6.03
CA PHE A 46 13.12 -1.74 6.80
C PHE A 46 14.45 -2.34 7.26
N LYS A 47 15.53 -2.10 6.50
CA LYS A 47 16.90 -2.46 6.94
C LYS A 47 17.40 -1.57 8.09
N LYS A 48 16.99 -0.30 8.11
CA LYS A 48 17.51 0.71 9.04
C LYS A 48 16.70 0.85 10.33
N TYR A 49 15.40 0.60 10.27
CA TYR A 49 14.47 0.86 11.36
C TYR A 49 13.56 -0.34 11.61
N PRO A 50 13.02 -0.51 12.83
CA PRO A 50 12.24 -1.69 13.21
C PRO A 50 10.78 -1.63 12.72
N PHE A 51 10.57 -1.42 11.43
CA PHE A 51 9.27 -1.51 10.77
C PHE A 51 8.75 -2.95 10.80
N VAL A 52 7.46 -3.10 11.00
CA VAL A 52 6.75 -4.40 10.97
C VAL A 52 5.45 -4.34 10.17
N SER A 53 4.98 -3.15 9.81
CA SER A 53 3.79 -2.94 8.99
C SER A 53 3.92 -1.70 8.10
N ILE A 54 3.37 -1.78 6.90
CA ILE A 54 3.22 -0.68 5.94
C ILE A 54 1.83 -0.76 5.31
N GLU A 55 1.10 0.34 5.37
CA GLU A 55 -0.23 0.54 4.79
C GLU A 55 -0.14 1.48 3.59
N ASP A 56 -0.93 1.16 2.57
CA ASP A 56 -1.02 1.84 1.29
C ASP A 56 0.32 2.33 0.66
N PRO A 57 1.31 1.43 0.47
CA PRO A 57 2.62 1.78 -0.08
C PRO A 57 2.58 2.30 -1.53
N PHE A 58 1.52 2.03 -2.28
CA PHE A 58 1.35 2.38 -3.69
C PHE A 58 -0.07 2.88 -3.96
N ASP A 59 -0.28 3.45 -5.15
CA ASP A 59 -1.59 3.94 -5.60
C ASP A 59 -2.65 2.83 -5.54
N GLN A 60 -3.88 3.21 -5.21
CA GLN A 60 -5.02 2.32 -5.05
C GLN A 60 -5.26 1.37 -6.24
N ASP A 61 -4.80 1.70 -7.46
CA ASP A 61 -4.94 0.83 -8.63
C ASP A 61 -3.60 0.34 -9.22
N ASP A 62 -2.46 0.58 -8.56
CA ASP A 62 -1.14 0.05 -8.95
C ASP A 62 -0.91 -1.38 -8.43
N TRP A 63 -1.78 -2.29 -8.87
CA TRP A 63 -1.77 -3.72 -8.49
C TRP A 63 -0.40 -4.38 -8.74
N ALA A 64 0.31 -3.97 -9.79
CA ALA A 64 1.60 -4.54 -10.15
C ALA A 64 2.68 -4.18 -9.13
N ALA A 65 2.75 -2.93 -8.67
CA ALA A 65 3.69 -2.52 -7.63
C ALA A 65 3.40 -3.22 -6.29
N TYR A 66 2.13 -3.32 -5.90
CA TYR A 66 1.70 -4.08 -4.72
C TYR A 66 2.17 -5.54 -4.76
N SER A 67 1.82 -6.27 -5.82
CA SER A 67 2.20 -7.68 -5.97
C SER A 67 3.72 -7.86 -5.99
N GLY A 68 4.45 -6.99 -6.69
CA GLY A 68 5.91 -7.03 -6.75
C GLY A 68 6.56 -6.80 -5.39
N PHE A 69 6.09 -5.80 -4.65
CA PHE A 69 6.61 -5.48 -3.31
C PHE A 69 6.26 -6.55 -2.28
N THR A 70 5.01 -7.02 -2.26
CA THR A 70 4.57 -8.09 -1.35
C THR A 70 5.33 -9.39 -1.63
N ALA A 71 5.67 -9.69 -2.88
CA ALA A 71 6.56 -10.81 -3.20
C ALA A 71 7.98 -10.64 -2.63
N LYS A 72 8.51 -9.40 -2.59
CA LYS A 72 9.85 -9.09 -2.05
C LYS A 72 9.90 -9.16 -0.51
N CYS A 73 8.91 -8.63 0.21
CA CYS A 73 8.99 -8.49 1.69
C CYS A 73 7.82 -9.07 2.49
N GLY A 74 6.73 -9.50 1.85
CA GLY A 74 5.49 -9.89 2.52
C GLY A 74 5.56 -11.13 3.43
N LYS A 75 6.71 -11.80 3.50
CA LYS A 75 6.96 -12.86 4.50
C LYS A 75 7.35 -12.30 5.87
N ASP A 76 8.04 -11.15 5.88
CA ASP A 76 8.64 -10.56 7.08
C ASP A 76 7.97 -9.21 7.46
N MET A 77 7.14 -8.67 6.58
CA MET A 77 6.46 -7.37 6.71
C MET A 77 4.95 -7.54 6.50
N GLN A 78 4.15 -6.93 7.38
CA GLN A 78 2.72 -6.75 7.12
C GLN A 78 2.53 -5.66 6.05
N VAL A 79 1.86 -5.99 4.95
CA VAL A 79 1.46 -5.07 3.89
C VAL A 79 -0.06 -4.96 3.95
N VAL A 80 -0.54 -3.83 4.43
CA VAL A 80 -1.96 -3.53 4.65
C VAL A 80 -2.51 -2.83 3.41
N GLY A 81 -3.66 -3.30 2.91
CA GLY A 81 -4.44 -2.55 1.94
C GLY A 81 -5.61 -1.85 2.61
N ASP A 82 -5.70 -0.53 2.45
CA ASP A 82 -6.84 0.31 2.82
C ASP A 82 -7.53 0.85 1.56
N ASP A 83 -6.99 1.88 0.90
CA ASP A 83 -7.52 2.40 -0.37
C ASP A 83 -7.45 1.35 -1.48
N LEU A 84 -6.46 0.45 -1.42
CA LEU A 84 -6.40 -0.69 -2.32
C LEU A 84 -7.65 -1.59 -2.20
N LEU A 85 -8.23 -1.75 -1.01
CA LEU A 85 -9.27 -2.75 -0.73
C LEU A 85 -10.64 -2.13 -0.47
N VAL A 86 -10.70 -0.93 0.10
CA VAL A 86 -11.88 -0.15 0.51
C VAL A 86 -12.95 -0.98 1.20
N THR A 87 -12.52 -1.95 2.01
CA THR A 87 -13.39 -2.97 2.63
C THR A 87 -14.40 -3.56 1.64
N ASN A 88 -13.98 -3.82 0.39
CA ASN A 88 -14.82 -4.34 -0.69
C ASN A 88 -14.41 -5.77 -1.06
N THR A 89 -15.35 -6.71 -0.93
CA THR A 89 -15.09 -8.15 -1.14
C THR A 89 -14.49 -8.48 -2.51
N LYS A 90 -14.92 -7.81 -3.59
CA LYS A 90 -14.36 -8.04 -4.93
C LYS A 90 -12.91 -7.57 -5.06
N ARG A 91 -12.55 -6.46 -4.39
CA ARG A 91 -11.17 -5.97 -4.39
C ARG A 91 -10.29 -6.83 -3.49
N ILE A 92 -10.82 -7.34 -2.38
CA ILE A 92 -10.16 -8.32 -1.51
C ILE A 92 -9.88 -9.62 -2.29
N GLU A 93 -10.88 -10.19 -2.96
CA GLU A 93 -10.72 -11.37 -3.82
C GLU A 93 -9.62 -11.16 -4.87
N LYS A 94 -9.66 -10.02 -5.58
CA LYS A 94 -8.61 -9.67 -6.55
C LYS A 94 -7.23 -9.57 -5.89
N ALA A 95 -7.13 -8.94 -4.72
CA ALA A 95 -5.87 -8.80 -3.99
C ALA A 95 -5.30 -10.17 -3.57
N MET A 96 -6.15 -11.12 -3.20
CA MET A 96 -5.75 -12.50 -2.92
C MET A 96 -5.23 -13.21 -4.17
N ASP A 97 -5.92 -13.08 -5.29
CA ASP A 97 -5.54 -13.72 -6.56
C ASP A 97 -4.16 -13.25 -7.05
N VAL A 98 -3.90 -11.94 -6.97
CA VAL A 98 -2.64 -11.35 -7.43
C VAL A 98 -1.59 -11.22 -6.32
N LYS A 99 -1.93 -11.62 -5.08
CA LYS A 99 -1.07 -11.51 -3.89
C LYS A 99 -0.57 -10.08 -3.65
N ALA A 100 -1.47 -9.10 -3.75
CA ALA A 100 -1.16 -7.68 -3.66
C ALA A 100 -0.74 -7.26 -2.23
N CYS A 101 -1.39 -7.80 -1.21
CA CYS A 101 -1.16 -7.48 0.20
C CYS A 101 -1.35 -8.73 1.07
N ASN A 102 -1.08 -8.63 2.38
CA ASN A 102 -1.24 -9.74 3.33
C ASN A 102 -2.03 -9.35 4.60
N ALA A 103 -2.57 -8.14 4.63
CA ALA A 103 -3.48 -7.66 5.67
C ALA A 103 -4.55 -6.72 5.07
N LEU A 104 -5.72 -6.72 5.69
CA LEU A 104 -6.85 -5.86 5.37
C LEU A 104 -7.02 -4.82 6.47
N LEU A 105 -7.18 -3.54 6.10
CA LEU A 105 -7.73 -2.54 7.01
C LEU A 105 -9.27 -2.59 6.95
N LEU A 106 -9.90 -3.14 7.99
CA LEU A 106 -11.35 -3.33 8.04
C LEU A 106 -12.06 -2.09 8.58
N LYS A 107 -12.70 -1.30 7.71
CA LYS A 107 -13.54 -0.15 8.11
C LYS A 107 -15.02 -0.52 7.93
N VAL A 108 -15.69 -0.88 9.02
CA VAL A 108 -17.08 -1.39 9.01
C VAL A 108 -18.10 -0.46 8.32
N ASN A 109 -17.85 0.86 8.36
CA ASN A 109 -18.72 1.84 7.71
C ASN A 109 -18.45 1.99 6.19
N GLN A 110 -17.37 1.43 5.66
CA GLN A 110 -17.14 1.38 4.20
C GLN A 110 -17.97 0.28 3.54
N ILE A 111 -18.22 -0.84 4.24
CA ILE A 111 -18.98 -1.97 3.68
C ILE A 111 -20.48 -1.93 4.04
N GLY A 112 -20.85 -1.25 5.13
CA GLY A 112 -22.24 -0.84 5.40
C GLY A 112 -23.03 -1.71 6.38
N SER A 113 -22.59 -2.95 6.67
CA SER A 113 -23.20 -3.80 7.70
C SER A 113 -22.19 -4.64 8.47
N ILE A 114 -22.57 -5.08 9.68
CA ILE A 114 -21.76 -5.99 10.50
C ILE A 114 -21.59 -7.35 9.81
N THR A 115 -22.65 -7.88 9.18
CA THR A 115 -22.60 -9.15 8.45
C THR A 115 -21.56 -9.11 7.35
N GLU A 116 -21.61 -8.10 6.49
CA GLU A 116 -20.64 -7.96 5.39
C GLU A 116 -19.22 -7.71 5.92
N SER A 117 -19.08 -6.97 7.03
CA SER A 117 -17.77 -6.77 7.68
C SER A 117 -17.16 -8.08 8.18
N ILE A 118 -17.97 -9.02 8.67
CA ILE A 118 -17.51 -10.35 9.08
C ILE A 118 -17.12 -11.18 7.86
N ASP A 119 -17.89 -11.11 6.77
CA ASP A 119 -17.58 -11.84 5.53
C ASP A 119 -16.28 -11.33 4.87
N ALA A 120 -15.92 -10.06 5.08
CA ALA A 120 -14.70 -9.47 4.57
C ALA A 120 -13.43 -9.81 5.38
N ALA A 121 -13.57 -10.25 6.65
CA ALA A 121 -12.47 -10.46 7.58
C ALA A 121 -11.88 -11.88 7.53
#